data_AF-A0A1V9XCT2-F1
#
_entry.id   AF-A0A1V9XCT2-F1
#
_cell.length_a   1.000
_cell.length_b   1.000
_cell.length_c   1.000
_cell.angle_alpha   90.00
_cell.angle_beta   90.00
_cell.angle_gamma   90.00
#
_symmetry.space_group_name_H-M   'P 1'
#
loop_
_entity.id
_entity.type
_entity.pdbx_description
1 polymer ?
#
loop_
_entity_poly.entity_id
_entity_poly.type
_entity_poly.pdbx_seq_one_letter_code
_entity_poly.pdbx_strand_id
1 'polypeptide(L)'
;MCQLRIDEPTGDHLKQLVEEQKEAEDNLRKRAAVLTELVETEKDYVRDLGLVVLGYMAAIRIGSIPLPDDLRNGKDRFVFGNIKPMYEWHRDVFLAELEKCQSKPEQLGSLFKR
;
A
#
# COMPACT_ATOMS: atom_id res chain seq x y z
N MET A 1 -33.75 49.51 2.33
CA MET A 1 -32.80 48.46 2.74
C MET A 1 -33.43 47.12 2.40
N CYS A 2 -32.88 46.35 1.45
CA CYS A 2 -33.36 44.99 1.20
C CYS A 2 -32.93 44.10 2.37
N GLN A 3 -33.90 43.66 3.17
CA GLN A 3 -33.70 42.56 4.10
C GLN A 3 -33.38 41.32 3.24
N LEU A 4 -32.15 40.80 3.33
CA LEU A 4 -31.85 39.44 2.89
C LEU A 4 -32.74 38.51 3.73
N ARG A 5 -33.84 38.01 3.16
CA ARG A 5 -34.52 36.85 3.72
C ARG A 5 -33.56 35.69 3.56
N ILE A 6 -33.01 35.23 4.67
CA ILE A 6 -32.44 33.89 4.73
C ILE A 6 -33.67 32.98 4.81
N ASP A 7 -34.02 32.36 3.69
CA ASP A 7 -35.09 31.36 3.67
C ASP A 7 -34.69 30.23 4.63
N GLU A 8 -35.54 29.91 5.61
CA GLU A 8 -35.32 28.74 6.46
C GLU A 8 -35.26 27.49 5.57
N PRO A 9 -34.27 26.61 5.76
CA PRO A 9 -34.16 25.42 4.94
C PRO A 9 -35.40 24.57 5.14
N THR A 10 -36.13 24.31 4.05
CA THR A 10 -37.25 23.38 4.05
C THR A 10 -36.79 22.01 4.52
N GLY A 11 -37.67 21.24 5.18
CA GLY A 11 -37.33 19.94 5.75
C GLY A 11 -36.71 18.94 4.77
N ASP A 12 -36.97 19.09 3.46
CA ASP A 12 -36.34 18.27 2.43
C ASP A 12 -34.89 18.69 2.12
N HIS A 13 -34.56 19.98 2.19
CA HIS A 13 -33.18 20.47 2.06
C HIS A 13 -32.31 19.98 3.23
N LEU A 14 -32.87 19.98 4.45
CA LEU A 14 -32.18 19.48 5.63
C LEU A 14 -31.88 17.97 5.53
N LYS A 15 -32.84 17.18 5.01
CA LYS A 15 -32.64 15.75 4.74
C LYS A 15 -31.56 15.51 3.69
N GLN A 16 -31.55 16.30 2.62
CA GLN A 16 -30.55 16.17 1.57
C GLN A 16 -29.13 16.44 2.11
N LEU A 17 -28.94 17.50 2.89
CA LEU A 17 -27.65 17.81 3.51
C LEU A 17 -27.17 16.72 4.47
N VAL A 18 -28.09 16.10 5.22
CA VAL A 18 -27.78 14.99 6.12
C VAL A 18 -27.34 13.74 5.33
N GLU A 19 -28.01 13.42 4.22
CA GLU A 19 -27.63 12.28 3.38
C GLU A 19 -26.28 12.52 2.67
N GLU A 20 -26.03 13.74 2.18
CA GLU A 20 -24.75 14.12 1.58
C GLU A 20 -23.59 14.02 2.59
N GLN A 21 -23.81 14.45 3.85
CA GLN A 21 -22.83 14.29 4.92
C GLN A 21 -22.55 12.83 5.22
N LYS A 22 -23.60 12.00 5.33
CA LYS A 22 -23.47 10.57 5.58
C LYS A 22 -22.73 9.87 4.44
N GLU A 23 -23.02 10.22 3.19
CA GLU A 23 -22.31 9.68 2.03
C GLU A 23 -20.82 10.08 2.05
N ALA A 24 -20.51 11.34 2.41
CA ALA A 24 -19.13 11.80 2.55
C ALA A 24 -18.37 11.06 3.65
N GLU A 25 -19.00 10.82 4.81
CA GLU A 25 -18.44 10.03 5.91
C GLU A 25 -18.21 8.58 5.50
N ASP A 26 -19.18 7.95 4.83
CA ASP A 26 -19.06 6.58 4.33
C ASP A 26 -17.94 6.45 3.30
N ASN A 27 -17.80 7.43 2.41
CA ASN A 27 -16.71 7.48 1.43
C ASN A 27 -15.35 7.65 2.09
N LEU A 28 -15.25 8.47 3.15
CA LEU A 28 -14.02 8.62 3.91
C LEU A 28 -13.65 7.32 4.64
N ARG A 29 -14.62 6.63 5.26
CA ARG A 29 -14.41 5.34 5.91
C ARG A 29 -13.94 4.27 4.93
N LYS A 30 -14.56 4.19 3.73
CA LYS A 30 -14.15 3.25 2.68
C LYS A 30 -12.72 3.50 2.22
N ARG A 31 -12.33 4.77 2.00
CA ARG A 31 -10.96 5.14 1.63
C ARG A 31 -9.95 4.76 2.69
N ALA A 32 -10.27 5.00 3.96
CA ALA A 32 -9.41 4.60 5.08
C ALA A 32 -9.23 3.07 5.13
N ALA A 33 -10.31 2.30 4.95
CA ALA A 33 -10.24 0.83 4.94
C ALA A 33 -9.35 0.30 3.81
N VAL A 34 -9.46 0.85 2.59
CA VAL A 34 -8.61 0.47 1.45
C VAL A 34 -7.14 0.79 1.72
N LEU A 35 -6.84 1.94 2.35
CA LEU A 35 -5.47 2.28 2.70
C LEU A 35 -4.89 1.36 3.78
N THR A 36 -5.69 0.99 4.78
CA THR A 36 -5.29 -0.01 5.77
C THR A 36 -4.98 -1.35 5.11
N GLU A 37 -5.88 -1.83 4.23
CA GLU A 37 -5.68 -3.08 3.49
C GLU A 37 -4.41 -3.04 2.63
N LEU A 38 -4.14 -1.91 1.97
CA LEU A 38 -2.94 -1.71 1.17
C LEU A 38 -1.65 -1.82 2.03
N VAL A 39 -1.64 -1.25 3.23
CA VAL A 39 -0.49 -1.36 4.14
C VAL A 39 -0.30 -2.79 4.62
N GLU A 40 -1.37 -3.46 5.04
CA GLU A 40 -1.26 -4.83 5.55
C GLU A 40 -0.83 -5.81 4.45
N THR A 41 -1.40 -5.69 3.26
CA THR A 41 -0.99 -6.52 2.10
C THR A 41 0.44 -6.22 1.64
N GLU A 42 0.92 -4.97 1.77
CA GLU A 42 2.32 -4.64 1.51
C GLU A 42 3.28 -5.27 2.53
N LYS A 43 2.90 -5.31 3.82
CA LYS A 43 3.67 -6.06 4.84
C LYS A 43 3.75 -7.53 4.49
N ASP A 44 2.64 -8.12 4.04
CA ASP A 44 2.59 -9.53 3.62
C ASP A 44 3.52 -9.77 2.43
N TYR A 45 3.45 -8.89 1.42
CA TYR A 45 4.32 -8.94 0.25
C TYR A 45 5.81 -8.85 0.61
N VAL A 46 6.20 -7.91 1.47
CA VAL A 46 7.59 -7.77 1.94
C VAL A 46 8.06 -9.01 2.70
N ARG A 47 7.20 -9.61 3.53
CA ARG A 47 7.54 -10.85 4.24
C ARG A 47 7.77 -12.01 3.26
N ASP A 48 6.90 -12.17 2.28
CA ASP A 48 6.99 -13.24 1.28
C ASP A 48 8.22 -13.09 0.38
N LEU A 49 8.54 -11.87 -0.05
CA LEU A 49 9.82 -11.58 -0.71
C LEU A 49 11.02 -11.92 0.18
N GLY A 50 10.91 -11.66 1.49
CA GLY A 50 11.91 -12.03 2.48
C GLY A 50 12.16 -13.54 2.55
N LEU A 51 11.14 -14.38 2.40
CA LEU A 51 11.30 -15.84 2.35
C LEU A 51 12.19 -16.28 1.17
N VAL A 52 12.08 -15.59 0.03
CA VAL A 52 12.91 -15.86 -1.15
C VAL A 52 14.35 -15.38 -0.90
N VAL A 53 14.53 -14.13 -0.47
CA VAL A 53 15.85 -13.50 -0.35
C VAL A 53 16.66 -14.04 0.83
N LEU A 54 16.05 -14.10 2.01
CA LEU A 54 16.69 -14.51 3.25
C LEU A 54 16.63 -16.03 3.47
N GLY A 55 15.71 -16.71 2.81
CA GLY A 55 15.61 -18.17 2.82
C GLY A 55 16.36 -18.79 1.65
N TYR A 56 15.68 -18.91 0.50
CA TYR A 56 16.19 -19.67 -0.65
C TYR A 56 17.52 -19.12 -1.20
N MET A 57 17.60 -17.84 -1.53
CA MET A 57 18.82 -17.25 -2.11
C MET A 57 19.99 -17.32 -1.13
N ALA A 58 19.75 -17.08 0.16
CA ALA A 58 20.77 -17.19 1.19
C ALA A 58 21.27 -18.64 1.35
N ALA A 59 20.36 -19.61 1.38
CA ALA A 59 20.66 -21.04 1.47
C ALA A 59 21.49 -21.53 0.28
N ILE A 60 21.15 -21.10 -0.94
CA ILE A 60 21.93 -21.40 -2.15
C ILE A 60 23.34 -20.80 -2.04
N ARG A 61 23.45 -19.54 -1.61
CA ARG A 61 24.73 -18.83 -1.50
C ARG A 61 25.70 -19.49 -0.51
N ILE A 62 25.19 -19.96 0.64
CA ILE A 62 26.02 -20.66 1.64
C ILE A 62 26.22 -22.15 1.32
N GLY A 63 25.61 -22.65 0.24
CA GLY A 63 25.70 -24.04 -0.19
C GLY A 63 24.96 -25.03 0.71
N SER A 64 23.97 -24.58 1.49
CA SER A 64 23.22 -25.45 2.40
C SER A 64 22.14 -26.28 1.68
N ILE A 65 21.82 -25.94 0.42
CA ILE A 65 20.96 -26.73 -0.45
C ILE A 65 21.65 -27.05 -1.78
N PRO A 66 21.51 -28.28 -2.30
CA PRO A 66 22.11 -28.65 -3.57
C PRO A 66 21.40 -27.93 -4.71
N LEU A 67 22.18 -27.24 -5.54
CA LEU A 67 21.69 -26.58 -6.75
C LEU A 67 21.89 -27.50 -7.97
N PRO A 68 20.87 -27.69 -8.82
CA PRO A 68 21.02 -28.38 -10.10
C PRO A 68 22.13 -27.75 -10.94
N ASP A 69 22.88 -28.56 -11.69
CA ASP A 69 24.04 -28.09 -12.46
C ASP A 69 23.68 -26.99 -13.47
N ASP A 70 22.46 -27.06 -14.05
CA ASP A 70 21.94 -26.07 -14.98
C ASP A 70 21.71 -24.68 -14.35
N LEU A 71 21.61 -24.59 -13.02
CA LEU A 71 21.41 -23.35 -12.28
C LEU A 71 22.71 -22.84 -11.63
N ARG A 72 23.81 -23.59 -11.72
CA ARG A 72 25.13 -23.16 -11.22
C ARG A 72 25.71 -22.02 -12.07
N ASN A 73 26.84 -21.49 -11.61
CA ASN A 73 27.63 -20.46 -12.32
C ASN A 73 26.85 -19.16 -12.58
N GLY A 74 26.01 -18.73 -11.63
CA GLY A 74 25.28 -17.47 -11.71
C GLY A 74 23.97 -17.51 -12.51
N LYS A 75 23.54 -18.71 -12.94
CA LYS A 75 22.27 -18.90 -13.65
C LYS A 75 21.05 -18.88 -12.72
N ASP A 76 21.25 -18.99 -11.41
CA ASP A 76 20.24 -18.73 -10.38
C ASP A 76 19.62 -17.32 -10.51
N ARG A 77 20.38 -16.35 -11.05
CA ARG A 77 19.87 -15.01 -11.38
C ARG A 77 18.71 -15.03 -12.39
N PHE A 78 18.60 -16.03 -13.26
CA PHE A 78 17.45 -16.13 -14.18
C PHE A 78 16.16 -16.55 -13.46
N VAL A 79 16.28 -17.24 -12.33
CA VAL A 79 15.13 -17.65 -11.50
C VAL A 79 14.70 -16.49 -10.62
N PHE A 80 15.65 -15.83 -9.95
CA PHE A 80 15.33 -14.78 -8.96
C PHE A 80 15.34 -13.36 -9.54
N GLY A 81 15.86 -13.13 -10.74
CA GLY A 81 15.84 -11.84 -11.42
C GLY A 81 16.36 -10.70 -10.53
N ASN A 82 15.50 -9.68 -10.34
CA ASN A 82 15.74 -8.52 -9.48
C ASN A 82 14.95 -8.56 -8.16
N ILE A 83 14.56 -9.75 -7.69
CA ILE A 83 13.78 -9.92 -6.45
C ILE A 83 14.48 -9.32 -5.22
N LYS A 84 15.81 -9.48 -5.09
CA LYS A 84 16.56 -8.89 -3.97
C LYS A 84 16.47 -7.36 -3.95
N PRO A 85 16.79 -6.63 -5.04
CA PRO A 85 16.54 -5.19 -5.12
C PRO A 85 15.09 -4.78 -4.83
N MET A 86 14.09 -5.51 -5.35
CA MET A 86 12.68 -5.24 -5.06
C MET A 86 12.40 -5.35 -3.56
N TYR A 87 12.79 -6.47 -2.93
CA TYR A 87 12.63 -6.70 -1.50
C TYR A 87 13.25 -5.59 -0.66
N GLU A 88 14.49 -5.21 -0.95
CA GLU A 88 15.21 -4.17 -0.20
C GLU A 88 14.50 -2.82 -0.30
N TRP A 89 14.08 -2.42 -1.51
CA TRP A 89 13.38 -1.16 -1.70
C TRP A 89 11.99 -1.16 -1.05
N HIS A 90 11.22 -2.24 -1.21
CA HIS A 90 9.89 -2.35 -0.63
C HIS A 90 9.94 -2.35 0.91
N ARG A 91 10.89 -3.08 1.49
CA ARG A 91 11.09 -3.14 2.95
C ARG A 91 11.56 -1.81 3.54
N ASP A 92 12.60 -1.22 2.97
CA ASP A 92 13.31 -0.11 3.61
C ASP A 92 12.74 1.27 3.26
N VAL A 93 12.07 1.38 2.11
CA VAL A 93 11.58 2.66 1.59
C VAL A 93 10.06 2.65 1.45
N PHE A 94 9.51 1.77 0.60
CA PHE A 94 8.12 1.90 0.20
C PHE A 94 7.15 1.64 1.36
N LEU A 95 7.30 0.53 2.08
CA LEU A 95 6.46 0.19 3.23
C LEU A 95 6.52 1.28 4.32
N ALA A 96 7.71 1.79 4.62
CA ALA A 96 7.90 2.84 5.63
C ALA A 96 7.19 4.16 5.24
N GLU A 97 7.19 4.53 3.96
CA GLU A 97 6.43 5.69 3.47
C GLU A 97 4.92 5.42 3.41
N LEU A 98 4.53 4.20 3.07
CA LEU A 98 3.13 3.78 2.99
C LEU A 98 2.47 3.78 4.38
N GLU A 99 3.19 3.35 5.43
CA GLU A 99 2.71 3.42 6.81
C GLU A 99 2.42 4.86 7.25
N LYS A 100 3.23 5.84 6.82
CA LYS A 100 2.99 7.27 7.11
C LYS A 100 1.69 7.77 6.47
N CYS A 101 1.31 7.22 5.31
CA CYS A 101 0.09 7.60 4.61
C CYS A 101 -1.17 7.30 5.43
N GLN A 102 -1.15 6.34 6.37
CA GLN A 102 -2.30 6.08 7.26
C GLN A 102 -2.71 7.33 8.06
N SER A 103 -1.73 8.16 8.45
CA SER A 103 -1.97 9.43 9.14
C SER A 103 -2.21 10.61 8.19
N LYS A 104 -1.79 10.49 6.92
CA LYS A 104 -1.81 11.54 5.89
C LYS A 104 -2.14 10.95 4.51
N PRO A 105 -3.41 10.54 4.27
CA PRO A 105 -3.79 9.81 3.05
C PRO A 105 -3.52 10.57 1.74
N GLU A 106 -3.46 11.91 1.80
CA GLU A 106 -3.13 12.78 0.67
C GLU A 106 -1.71 12.56 0.11
N GLN A 107 -0.80 11.97 0.88
CA GLN A 107 0.57 11.67 0.44
C GLN A 107 0.66 10.39 -0.39
N LEU A 108 -0.36 9.54 -0.36
CA LEU A 108 -0.35 8.25 -1.08
C LEU A 108 -0.10 8.44 -2.58
N GLY A 109 -0.74 9.44 -3.20
CA GLY A 109 -0.64 9.67 -4.63
C GLY A 109 0.75 10.17 -5.10
N SER A 110 1.54 10.81 -4.23
CA SER A 110 2.90 11.23 -4.56
C SER A 110 3.92 10.12 -4.39
N LEU A 111 3.64 9.13 -3.53
CA LEU A 111 4.51 7.99 -3.28
C LEU A 111 4.75 7.17 -4.56
N PHE A 112 3.70 6.93 -5.35
CA PHE A 112 3.78 6.15 -6.60
C PHE A 112 4.36 6.90 -7.81
N LYS A 113 4.61 8.22 -7.70
CA LYS A 113 5.20 9.02 -8.77
C LYS A 113 6.73 9.10 -8.70
N ARG A 114 7.31 8.59 -7.61
CA ARG A 114 8.76 8.56 -7.36
C ARG A 114 9.35 7.26 -7.90
#